data_AF-A0A1S3YKM1-F1
#
_entry.id   AF-A0A1S3YKM1-F1
#
_cell.length_a   1.000
_cell.length_b   1.000
_cell.length_c   1.000
_cell.angle_alpha   90.00
_cell.angle_beta   90.00
_cell.angle_gamma   90.00
#
_symmetry.space_group_name_H-M   'P 1'
#
loop_
_entity.id
_entity.type
_entity.pdbx_description
1 polymer ?
#
loop_
_entity_poly.entity_id
_entity_poly.type
_entity_poly.pdbx_seq_one_letter_code
_entity_poly.pdbx_strand_id
1 'polypeptide(L)'
;MQRRVRNTVLNLFQSAARVYLQSEFDDFMSQIAVVDKKTFNYLMEEPPERWARSHCPRRRYDMLTTNIVDSMNNVLRRARELPLLTMMDFIQEKLQSWFYERRTTAEGIFREISNWAEATLEEKIKPAFTFRVLPIDQLKFNVKEGVYIKRNWPFAPPIIQGTFG
;
A
#
# COMPACT_ATOMS: atom_id res chain seq x y z
N MET A 1 31.85 1.70 7.77
CA MET A 1 31.69 1.02 6.46
C MET A 1 30.53 0.01 6.46
N GLN A 2 30.44 -0.90 7.45
CA GLN A 2 29.41 -1.96 7.52
C GLN A 2 27.94 -1.48 7.46
N ARG A 3 27.59 -0.34 8.07
CA ARG A 3 26.21 0.19 8.07
C ARG A 3 25.74 0.64 6.67
N ARG A 4 26.65 1.12 5.83
CA ARG A 4 26.35 1.57 4.47
C ARG A 4 26.04 0.39 3.55
N VAL A 5 26.85 -0.66 3.61
CA VAL A 5 26.64 -1.91 2.87
C VAL A 5 25.33 -2.57 3.27
N ARG A 6 25.02 -2.62 4.58
CA ARG A 6 23.75 -3.17 5.09
C ARG A 6 22.53 -2.45 4.51
N ASN A 7 22.53 -1.12 4.50
CA ASN A 7 21.43 -0.33 3.95
C ASN A 7 21.29 -0.53 2.44
N THR A 8 22.40 -0.65 1.70
CA THR A 8 22.39 -0.93 0.27
C THR A 8 21.74 -2.29 -0.03
N VAL A 9 22.16 -3.35 0.68
CA VAL A 9 21.58 -4.69 0.51
C VAL A 9 20.09 -4.71 0.87
N LEU A 10 19.68 -4.01 1.94
CA LEU A 10 18.27 -3.90 2.32
C LEU A 10 17.43 -3.21 1.23
N ASN A 11 17.92 -2.12 0.64
CA ASN A 11 17.21 -1.42 -0.43
C ASN A 11 17.09 -2.28 -1.70
N LEU A 12 18.15 -3.00 -2.07
CA LEU A 12 18.12 -3.93 -3.21
C LEU A 12 17.14 -5.08 -2.95
N PHE A 13 17.15 -5.66 -1.75
CA PHE A 13 16.22 -6.71 -1.36
C PHE A 13 14.77 -6.23 -1.39
N GLN A 14 14.48 -5.05 -0.84
CA GLN A 14 13.13 -4.46 -0.89
C GLN A 14 12.67 -4.20 -2.33
N SER A 15 13.59 -3.81 -3.22
CA SER A 15 13.29 -3.62 -4.64
C SER A 15 12.96 -4.96 -5.30
N ALA A 16 13.83 -5.98 -5.13
CA ALA A 16 13.60 -7.34 -5.62
C ALA A 16 12.27 -7.93 -5.13
N ALA A 17 11.92 -7.73 -3.86
CA ALA A 17 10.67 -8.26 -3.31
C ALA A 17 9.40 -7.63 -3.92
N ARG A 18 9.49 -6.40 -4.47
CA ARG A 18 8.34 -5.60 -4.91
C ARG A 18 8.12 -5.56 -6.42
N VAL A 19 9.13 -5.88 -7.23
CA VAL A 19 9.00 -5.85 -8.69
C VAL A 19 7.96 -6.83 -9.20
N TYR A 20 7.35 -6.48 -10.34
CA TYR A 20 6.36 -7.31 -11.02
C TYR A 20 6.99 -8.23 -12.07
N LEU A 21 8.13 -7.84 -12.63
CA LEU A 21 8.81 -8.56 -13.69
C LEU A 21 9.89 -9.48 -13.12
N GLN A 22 10.02 -10.69 -13.66
CA GLN A 22 11.06 -11.64 -13.25
C GLN A 22 12.46 -11.18 -13.68
N SER A 23 12.60 -10.56 -14.85
CA SER A 23 13.90 -10.02 -15.29
C SER A 23 14.44 -8.93 -14.37
N GLU A 24 13.58 -8.02 -13.90
CA GLU A 24 13.98 -6.99 -12.93
C GLU A 24 14.37 -7.60 -11.57
N PHE A 25 13.72 -8.70 -11.19
CA PHE A 25 14.06 -9.44 -9.98
C PHE A 25 15.47 -10.03 -10.10
N ASP A 26 15.77 -10.69 -11.21
CA ASP A 26 17.08 -11.30 -11.49
C ASP A 26 18.19 -10.24 -11.50
N ASP A 27 17.92 -9.05 -12.03
CA ASP A 27 18.85 -7.92 -12.02
C ASP A 27 19.18 -7.47 -10.58
N PHE A 28 18.17 -7.33 -9.72
CA PHE A 28 18.39 -6.96 -8.32
C PHE A 28 19.07 -8.07 -7.53
N MET A 29 18.72 -9.33 -7.76
CA MET A 29 19.37 -10.47 -7.11
C MET A 29 20.84 -10.60 -7.52
N SER A 30 21.15 -10.34 -8.78
CA SER A 30 22.54 -10.28 -9.27
C SER A 30 23.34 -9.17 -8.58
N GLN A 31 22.73 -7.99 -8.39
CA GLN A 31 23.37 -6.90 -7.63
C GLN A 31 23.61 -7.28 -6.16
N ILE A 32 22.67 -7.97 -5.52
CA ILE A 32 22.85 -8.47 -4.14
C ILE A 32 24.01 -9.47 -4.09
N ALA A 33 24.13 -10.38 -5.07
CA ALA A 33 25.22 -11.35 -5.13
C ALA A 33 26.60 -10.71 -5.23
N VAL A 34 26.70 -9.58 -5.95
CA VAL A 34 27.94 -8.79 -6.08
C VAL A 34 28.29 -8.06 -4.78
N VAL A 35 27.30 -7.49 -4.10
CA VAL A 35 27.52 -6.71 -2.86
C VAL A 35 27.78 -7.61 -1.65
N ASP A 36 26.95 -8.64 -1.48
CA ASP A 36 27.06 -9.60 -0.40
C ASP A 36 26.49 -10.97 -0.79
N LYS A 37 27.38 -11.83 -1.29
CA LYS A 37 27.06 -13.20 -1.67
C LYS A 37 26.47 -14.04 -0.53
N LYS A 38 26.81 -13.74 0.73
CA LYS A 38 26.26 -14.48 1.87
C LYS A 38 24.76 -14.21 2.01
N THR A 39 24.34 -12.96 1.85
CA THR A 39 22.93 -12.59 1.88
C THR A 39 22.19 -13.16 0.68
N PHE A 40 22.78 -13.14 -0.52
CA PHE A 40 22.20 -13.81 -1.70
C PHE A 40 21.88 -15.29 -1.43
N ASN A 41 22.86 -16.05 -0.92
CA ASN A 41 22.68 -17.47 -0.64
C ASN A 41 21.54 -17.68 0.37
N TYR A 42 21.52 -16.91 1.47
CA TYR A 42 20.46 -16.98 2.47
C TYR A 42 19.07 -16.70 1.89
N LEU A 43 18.95 -15.70 1.00
CA LEU A 43 17.68 -15.37 0.36
C LEU A 43 17.20 -16.47 -0.59
N MET A 44 18.12 -17.20 -1.22
CA MET A 44 17.80 -18.30 -2.13
C MET A 44 17.55 -19.63 -1.42
N GLU A 45 17.82 -19.75 -0.11
CA GLU A 45 17.37 -20.89 0.69
C GLU A 45 15.84 -20.96 0.76
N GLU A 46 15.16 -19.80 0.77
CA GLU A 46 13.71 -19.72 0.75
C GLU A 46 13.20 -19.45 -0.67
N PRO A 47 12.23 -20.26 -1.18
CA PRO A 47 11.72 -20.11 -2.54
C PRO A 47 11.19 -18.70 -2.82
N PRO A 48 11.61 -18.02 -3.91
CA PRO A 48 11.16 -16.67 -4.26
C PRO A 48 9.64 -16.50 -4.30
N GLU A 49 8.88 -17.55 -4.61
CA GLU A 49 7.40 -17.53 -4.65
C GLU A 49 6.78 -17.15 -3.28
N ARG A 50 7.52 -17.39 -2.18
CA ARG A 50 7.06 -17.13 -0.82
C ARG A 50 7.27 -15.69 -0.37
N TRP A 51 8.16 -14.94 -1.00
CA TRP A 51 8.50 -13.58 -0.55
C TRP A 51 8.58 -12.54 -1.67
N ALA A 52 8.94 -12.91 -2.90
CA ALA A 52 9.02 -12.03 -4.05
C ALA A 52 7.68 -11.93 -4.79
N ARG A 53 7.27 -10.70 -5.11
CA ARG A 53 6.00 -10.44 -5.80
C ARG A 53 6.00 -10.95 -7.24
N SER A 54 7.11 -10.83 -7.97
CA SER A 54 7.27 -11.30 -9.36
C SER A 54 7.09 -12.81 -9.53
N HIS A 55 7.37 -13.58 -8.48
CA HIS A 55 7.28 -15.04 -8.46
C HIS A 55 6.01 -15.55 -7.78
N CYS A 56 5.22 -14.67 -7.16
CA CYS A 56 4.03 -15.10 -6.44
C CYS A 56 2.85 -15.36 -7.41
N PRO A 57 2.23 -16.55 -7.41
CA PRO A 57 1.12 -16.87 -8.30
C PRO A 57 -0.17 -16.09 -7.98
N ARG A 58 -0.26 -15.48 -6.79
CA ARG A 58 -1.40 -14.65 -6.36
C ARG A 58 -0.99 -13.19 -6.27
N ARG A 59 -1.91 -12.29 -6.64
CA ARG A 59 -1.72 -10.84 -6.45
C ARG A 59 -1.61 -10.52 -4.95
N ARG A 60 -0.38 -10.33 -4.46
CA ARG A 60 -0.13 -9.76 -3.14
C ARG A 60 -0.36 -8.25 -3.23
N TYR A 61 -1.54 -7.80 -2.78
CA TYR A 61 -1.75 -6.40 -2.39
C TYR A 61 -0.72 -6.03 -1.31
N ASP A 62 -0.45 -4.74 -1.09
CA ASP A 62 0.72 -4.18 -0.36
C ASP A 62 0.96 -4.60 1.12
N MET A 63 0.52 -5.78 1.54
CA MET A 63 0.96 -6.52 2.74
C MET A 63 2.41 -7.04 2.60
N LEU A 64 3.35 -6.17 2.29
CA LEU A 64 4.79 -6.39 2.55
C LEU A 64 5.27 -5.54 3.75
N THR A 65 4.37 -4.81 4.40
CA THR A 65 4.74 -3.93 5.52
C THR A 65 4.77 -4.71 6.83
N THR A 66 5.97 -4.86 7.40
CA THR A 66 6.17 -5.25 8.81
C THR A 66 5.42 -4.34 9.79
N ASN A 67 4.94 -3.19 9.33
CA ASN A 67 4.19 -2.18 10.09
C ASN A 67 3.09 -2.76 10.98
N ILE A 68 2.32 -3.77 10.53
CA ILE A 68 1.28 -4.38 11.38
C ILE A 68 1.92 -5.13 12.55
N VAL A 69 2.93 -5.95 12.27
CA VAL A 69 3.64 -6.75 13.28
C VAL A 69 4.42 -5.84 14.22
N ASP A 70 5.11 -4.84 13.71
CA ASP A 70 5.88 -3.86 14.49
C ASP A 70 4.95 -3.00 15.37
N SER A 71 3.83 -2.53 14.83
CA SER A 71 2.81 -1.80 15.60
C SER A 71 2.21 -2.67 16.69
N MET A 72 1.85 -3.91 16.39
CA MET A 72 1.34 -4.85 17.40
C MET A 72 2.39 -5.18 18.46
N ASN A 73 3.65 -5.39 18.07
CA ASN A 73 4.75 -5.61 19.01
C ASN A 73 4.94 -4.41 19.95
N ASN A 74 4.78 -3.19 19.44
CA ASN A 74 4.86 -1.99 20.26
C ASN A 74 3.70 -1.90 21.28
N VAL A 75 2.47 -2.18 20.83
CA VAL A 75 1.28 -2.21 21.71
C VAL A 75 1.42 -3.28 22.80
N LEU A 76 1.96 -4.45 22.45
CA LEU A 76 2.10 -5.59 23.36
C LEU A 76 3.40 -5.58 24.17
N ARG A 77 4.27 -4.59 23.97
CA ARG A 77 5.62 -4.57 24.57
C ARG A 77 5.60 -4.74 26.08
N ARG A 78 4.68 -4.04 26.76
CA ARG A 78 4.48 -4.13 28.22
C ARG A 78 3.64 -5.32 28.65
N ALA A 79 2.66 -5.70 27.83
CA ALA A 79 1.76 -6.81 28.14
C ALA A 79 2.49 -8.16 28.21
N ARG A 80 3.59 -8.32 27.47
CA ARG A 80 4.44 -9.52 27.51
C ARG A 80 5.20 -9.73 28.82
N GLU A 81 5.35 -8.68 29.62
CA GLU A 81 6.00 -8.75 30.94
C GLU A 81 5.00 -9.21 32.02
N LEU A 82 3.71 -9.36 31.68
CA LEU A 82 2.64 -9.73 32.61
C LEU A 82 2.39 -11.25 32.62
N PRO A 83 1.76 -11.78 33.67
CA PRO A 83 1.26 -13.16 33.69
C PRO A 83 0.33 -13.43 32.51
N LEU A 84 0.28 -14.70 32.06
CA LEU A 84 -0.45 -15.11 30.85
C LEU A 84 -1.90 -14.62 30.81
N LEU A 85 -2.62 -14.77 31.93
CA LEU A 85 -4.02 -14.35 32.06
C LEU A 85 -4.16 -12.84 31.86
N THR A 86 -3.34 -12.05 32.54
CA THR A 86 -3.35 -10.59 32.44
C THR A 86 -2.94 -10.09 31.04
N MET A 87 -2.02 -10.80 30.37
CA MET A 87 -1.67 -10.50 28.99
C MET A 87 -2.86 -10.77 28.04
N MET A 88 -3.59 -11.87 28.25
CA MET A 88 -4.78 -12.19 27.46
C MET A 88 -5.88 -11.14 27.68
N ASP A 89 -6.15 -10.75 28.93
CA ASP A 89 -7.14 -9.72 29.25
C ASP A 89 -6.80 -8.39 28.55
N PHE A 90 -5.53 -7.98 28.60
CA PHE A 90 -5.06 -6.77 27.92
C PHE A 90 -5.27 -6.83 26.40
N ILE A 91 -4.94 -7.97 25.77
CA ILE A 91 -5.15 -8.15 24.32
C ILE A 91 -6.64 -8.06 24.01
N GLN A 92 -7.48 -8.70 24.82
CA GLN A 92 -8.91 -8.74 24.59
C GLN A 92 -9.53 -7.34 24.71
N GLU A 93 -9.18 -6.58 25.76
CA GLU A 93 -9.62 -5.20 25.97
C GLU A 93 -9.22 -4.30 24.78
N LYS A 94 -7.96 -4.39 24.32
CA LYS A 94 -7.48 -3.59 23.18
C LYS A 94 -8.21 -3.91 21.89
N LEU A 95 -8.38 -5.19 21.58
CA LEU A 95 -9.10 -5.61 20.38
C LEU A 95 -10.56 -5.15 20.42
N GLN A 96 -11.23 -5.31 21.58
CA GLN A 96 -12.62 -4.87 21.75
C GLN A 96 -12.76 -3.36 21.55
N SER A 97 -11.90 -2.55 22.18
CA SER A 97 -11.88 -1.09 22.00
C SER A 97 -11.69 -0.70 20.53
N TRP A 98 -10.72 -1.29 19.83
CA TRP A 98 -10.51 -0.98 18.41
C TRP A 98 -11.67 -1.42 17.52
N PHE A 99 -12.30 -2.56 17.78
CA PHE A 99 -13.46 -3.00 17.00
C PHE A 99 -14.66 -2.08 17.26
N TYR A 100 -14.85 -1.67 18.51
CA TYR A 100 -15.89 -0.71 18.87
C TYR A 100 -15.69 0.63 18.16
N GLU A 101 -14.50 1.22 18.23
CA GLU A 101 -14.16 2.48 17.55
C GLU A 101 -14.33 2.40 16.03
N ARG A 102 -13.89 1.29 15.41
CA ARG A 102 -14.05 1.09 13.96
C ARG A 102 -15.52 0.96 13.58
N ARG A 103 -16.31 0.26 14.38
CA ARG A 103 -17.74 0.08 14.16
C ARG A 103 -18.47 1.42 14.28
N THR A 104 -18.25 2.17 15.35
CA THR A 104 -18.89 3.48 15.54
C THR A 104 -18.49 4.47 14.44
N THR A 105 -17.23 4.44 14.01
CA THR A 105 -16.76 5.23 12.86
C THR A 105 -17.49 4.82 11.58
N ALA A 106 -17.63 3.52 11.32
CA ALA A 106 -18.33 3.03 10.13
C ALA A 106 -19.83 3.36 10.15
N GLU A 107 -20.49 3.26 11.31
CA GLU A 107 -21.89 3.65 11.49
C GLU A 107 -22.11 5.15 11.25
N GLY A 108 -21.10 5.99 11.52
CA GLY A 108 -21.13 7.42 11.19
C GLY A 108 -20.85 7.76 9.72
N ILE A 109 -20.45 6.79 8.89
CA ILE A 109 -20.19 6.99 7.46
C ILE A 109 -21.46 6.66 6.68
N PHE A 110 -22.12 7.70 6.15
CA PHE A 110 -23.31 7.57 5.30
C PHE A 110 -22.97 7.21 3.83
N ARG A 111 -21.68 7.23 3.46
CA ARG A 111 -21.21 7.07 2.08
C ARG A 111 -20.89 5.61 1.75
N GLU A 112 -20.99 5.23 0.47
CA GLU A 112 -20.70 3.87 -0.01
C GLU A 112 -19.24 3.43 0.17
N ILE A 113 -18.31 4.38 0.35
CA ILE A 113 -16.87 4.14 0.49
C ILE A 113 -16.32 4.78 1.77
N SER A 114 -15.20 4.27 2.28
CA SER A 114 -14.55 4.80 3.47
C SER A 114 -13.98 6.21 3.23
N ASN A 115 -13.95 7.04 4.27
CA ASN A 115 -13.40 8.40 4.20
C ASN A 115 -11.97 8.45 3.62
N TRP A 116 -11.14 7.44 3.94
CA TRP A 116 -9.79 7.32 3.39
C TRP A 116 -9.80 7.06 1.87
N ALA A 117 -10.65 6.14 1.42
CA ALA A 117 -10.76 5.82 0.00
C ALA A 117 -11.27 7.03 -0.79
N GLU A 118 -12.24 7.76 -0.23
CA GLU A 118 -12.78 8.97 -0.83
C GLU A 118 -11.75 10.10 -0.87
N ALA A 119 -11.04 10.37 0.23
CA ALA A 119 -9.97 11.35 0.24
C ALA A 119 -8.87 11.03 -0.79
N THR A 120 -8.51 9.75 -0.91
CA THR A 120 -7.55 9.27 -1.92
C THR A 120 -8.10 9.44 -3.34
N LEU A 121 -9.40 9.20 -3.54
CA LEU A 121 -10.08 9.42 -4.81
C LEU A 121 -10.12 10.90 -5.17
N GLU A 122 -10.51 11.78 -4.25
CA GLU A 122 -10.52 13.23 -4.44
C GLU A 122 -9.12 13.77 -4.75
N GLU A 123 -8.10 13.28 -4.05
CA GLU A 123 -6.69 13.64 -4.29
C GLU A 123 -6.29 13.28 -5.73
N LYS A 124 -6.68 12.11 -6.23
CA LYS A 124 -6.33 11.63 -7.57
C LYS A 124 -7.22 12.20 -8.68
N ILE A 125 -8.48 12.49 -8.38
CA ILE A 125 -9.46 13.03 -9.32
C ILE A 125 -9.10 14.48 -9.69
N LYS A 126 -8.64 15.29 -8.72
CA LYS A 126 -8.23 16.68 -8.98
C LYS A 126 -7.24 16.77 -10.15
N PRO A 127 -6.06 16.13 -10.13
CA PRO A 127 -5.14 16.13 -11.26
C PRO A 127 -5.66 15.32 -12.45
N ALA A 128 -6.50 14.30 -12.26
CA ALA A 128 -7.09 13.56 -13.38
C ALA A 128 -7.83 14.49 -14.37
N PHE A 129 -8.53 15.50 -13.85
CA PHE A 129 -9.24 16.49 -14.66
C PHE A 129 -8.34 17.54 -15.33
N THR A 130 -7.06 17.64 -14.98
CA THR A 130 -6.11 18.54 -15.63
C THR A 130 -5.40 17.88 -16.81
N PHE A 131 -5.37 16.54 -16.88
CA PHE A 131 -4.69 15.85 -17.97
C PHE A 131 -5.47 15.96 -19.30
N ARG A 132 -4.77 16.34 -20.37
CA ARG A 132 -5.24 16.19 -21.74
C ARG A 132 -4.71 14.89 -22.33
N VAL A 133 -5.63 14.04 -22.76
CA VAL A 133 -5.33 12.82 -23.51
C VAL A 133 -5.43 13.13 -25.00
N LEU A 134 -4.32 12.95 -25.72
CA LEU A 134 -4.23 13.15 -27.18
C LEU A 134 -4.00 11.80 -27.86
N PRO A 135 -4.84 11.38 -28.82
CA PRO A 135 -4.60 10.15 -29.56
C PRO A 135 -3.35 10.28 -30.42
N ILE A 136 -2.47 9.29 -30.35
CA ILE A 136 -1.32 9.13 -31.25
C ILE A 136 -1.66 8.07 -32.31
N ASP A 137 -2.33 6.99 -31.91
CA ASP A 137 -2.73 5.86 -32.76
C ASP A 137 -3.99 5.19 -32.17
N GLN A 138 -4.57 4.20 -32.85
CA GLN A 138 -5.82 3.51 -32.44
C GLN A 138 -5.79 2.97 -31.00
N LEU A 139 -4.61 2.65 -30.48
CA LEU A 139 -4.40 2.11 -29.12
C LEU A 139 -3.40 2.91 -28.28
N LYS A 140 -2.84 4.01 -28.80
CA LYS A 140 -1.81 4.79 -28.10
C LYS A 140 -2.27 6.21 -27.88
N PHE A 141 -2.17 6.66 -26.63
CA PHE A 141 -2.55 8.02 -26.23
C PHE A 141 -1.41 8.70 -25.48
N ASN A 142 -1.19 9.98 -25.78
CA ASN A 142 -0.28 10.85 -25.05
C ASN A 142 -1.04 11.60 -23.96
N VAL A 143 -0.59 11.50 -22.71
CA VAL A 143 -1.19 12.21 -21.58
C VAL A 143 -0.29 13.38 -21.22
N LYS A 144 -0.79 14.61 -21.39
CA LYS A 144 -0.06 15.85 -21.03
C LYS A 144 -0.78 16.57 -19.91
N GLU A 145 -0.04 17.13 -18.95
CA GLU A 145 -0.59 18.07 -17.96
C GLU A 145 -1.15 19.30 -18.69
N GLY A 146 -2.42 19.62 -18.45
CA GLY A 146 -3.13 20.74 -19.06
C GLY A 146 -3.74 21.67 -18.01
N VAL A 147 -4.19 22.84 -18.46
CA VAL A 147 -4.94 23.81 -17.64
C VAL A 147 -6.41 23.34 -17.56
N TYR A 148 -7.03 23.41 -16.38
CA TYR A 148 -8.46 23.12 -16.20
C TYR A 148 -9.29 23.92 -17.21
N ILE A 149 -9.96 23.23 -18.13
CA ILE A 149 -11.00 23.83 -18.97
C ILE A 149 -12.29 23.18 -18.53
N LYS A 150 -13.14 23.96 -17.87
CA LYS A 150 -14.50 23.56 -17.50
C LYS A 150 -15.29 23.30 -18.78
N ARG A 151 -15.19 22.09 -19.34
CA ARG A 151 -16.03 21.63 -20.44
C ARG A 151 -17.34 21.16 -19.80
N ASN A 152 -18.42 21.90 -20.07
CA ASN A 152 -19.77 21.43 -19.78
C ASN A 152 -19.98 20.10 -20.51
N TRP A 153 -20.03 19.00 -19.76
CA TRP A 153 -20.34 17.68 -20.29
C TRP A 153 -21.84 17.42 -20.14
N PRO A 154 -22.53 16.88 -21.16
CA PRO A 154 -23.99 16.75 -21.19
C PRO A 154 -24.57 15.67 -20.26
N PHE A 155 -23.76 15.04 -19.41
CA PHE A 155 -24.18 13.98 -18.48
C PHE A 155 -23.93 14.32 -17.00
N ALA A 156 -23.77 15.61 -16.65
CA ALA A 156 -23.78 15.99 -15.25
C ALA A 156 -25.15 15.65 -14.63
N PRO A 157 -25.22 14.85 -13.54
CA PRO A 157 -26.49 14.61 -12.87
C PRO A 157 -27.06 15.95 -12.34
N PRO A 158 -28.39 16.16 -12.39
CA PRO A 158 -28.97 17.41 -11.93
C PRO A 158 -28.68 17.61 -10.45
N ILE A 159 -28.11 18.76 -10.10
CA ILE A 159 -28.10 19.22 -8.71
C ILE A 159 -29.54 19.59 -8.37
N ILE A 160 -30.23 18.73 -7.61
CA ILE A 160 -31.54 19.04 -7.06
C ILE A 160 -31.34 20.16 -6.03
N GLN A 161 -31.58 21.41 -6.43
CA GLN A 161 -31.79 22.49 -5.49
C GLN A 161 -33.18 22.33 -4.90
N GLY A 162 -33.24 21.79 -3.68
CA GLY A 162 -34.45 21.85 -2.86
C GLY A 162 -34.74 23.30 -2.50
N THR A 163 -35.82 23.86 -3.06
CA THR A 163 -36.42 25.10 -2.57
C THR A 163 -37.08 24.82 -1.23
N PHE A 164 -36.57 25.43 -0.17
CA PHE A 164 -37.35 25.62 1.05
C PHE A 164 -38.54 26.53 0.72
N GLY A 165 -39.74 26.04 0.99
CA GLY A 165 -40.97 26.81 1.16
C GLY A 165 -41.48 26.57 2.57
#